data_AF-A0A1J3EMA6-F1
#
_entry.id   AF-A0A1J3EMA6-F1
#
_cell.length_a   1.000
_cell.length_b   1.000
_cell.length_c   1.000
_cell.angle_alpha   90.00
_cell.angle_beta   90.00
_cell.angle_gamma   90.00
#
_symmetry.space_group_name_H-M   'P 1'
#
loop_
_entity.id
_entity.type
_entity.pdbx_description
1 polymer ?
#
loop_
_entity_poly.entity_id
_entity_poly.type
_entity_poly.pdbx_seq_one_letter_code
_entity_poly.pdbx_strand_id
1 'polypeptide(L)'
;SIDSNSVKGFPKDPKYATSKNLMCGKNVLIDMSIHTAYVKAIRAAQHFIYMENQYFIGSSYNWNAHKDIGANNLIPMEIALKIAENIKANERFAAYIVLPMWPEGVPTGAATQRILYWQNKTMQMMYGTIYNALVESGLQDKFSPQDYLNFFCLGNREMANEASPSNDNTPQASCRKSRRFMIYVHSKGMVVDDEYVVIGSANINQRSMEGTRDTEIAMGAYQPQ
;
A
#
# COMPACT_ATOMS: atom_id res chain seq x y z
N SER A 1 -7.43 11.29 7.46
CA SER A 1 -6.11 11.85 7.82
C SER A 1 -6.21 13.35 7.74
N ILE A 2 -6.20 14.06 8.87
CA ILE A 2 -6.32 15.52 8.89
C ILE A 2 -5.77 16.06 10.21
N ASP A 3 -5.37 17.33 10.26
CA ASP A 3 -4.88 17.97 11.48
C ASP A 3 -5.71 19.19 11.89
N SER A 4 -5.50 19.66 13.12
CA SER A 4 -6.23 20.81 13.68
C SER A 4 -5.96 22.15 12.98
N ASN A 5 -4.96 22.24 12.11
CA ASN A 5 -4.73 23.43 11.29
C ASN A 5 -5.63 23.45 10.05
N SER A 6 -6.03 22.27 9.59
CA SER A 6 -6.80 22.05 8.37
C SER A 6 -8.31 21.95 8.62
N VAL A 7 -8.76 21.75 9.87
CA VAL A 7 -10.18 21.65 10.23
C VAL A 7 -10.51 22.34 11.56
N LYS A 8 -11.71 22.93 11.63
CA LYS A 8 -12.26 23.50 12.88
C LYS A 8 -13.02 22.44 13.68
N GLY A 9 -13.09 22.62 14.99
CA GLY A 9 -13.93 21.80 15.86
C GLY A 9 -13.22 20.63 16.56
N PHE A 10 -11.92 20.45 16.35
CA PHE A 10 -11.13 19.56 17.20
C PHE A 10 -11.12 20.06 18.65
N PRO A 11 -11.19 19.14 19.63
CA PRO A 11 -11.18 19.49 21.05
C PRO A 11 -9.87 20.18 21.43
N LYS A 12 -9.90 21.13 22.37
CA LYS A 12 -8.68 21.83 22.81
C LYS A 12 -7.92 21.11 23.93
N ASP A 13 -8.63 20.32 24.74
CA ASP A 13 -8.03 19.54 25.83
C ASP A 13 -7.39 18.26 25.27
N PRO A 14 -6.07 18.06 25.44
CA PRO A 14 -5.37 16.85 25.01
C PRO A 14 -5.98 15.55 25.55
N LYS A 15 -6.48 15.54 26.79
CA LYS A 15 -7.10 14.34 27.38
C LYS A 15 -8.36 13.95 26.63
N TYR A 16 -9.19 14.94 26.32
CA TYR A 16 -10.41 14.73 25.55
C TYR A 16 -10.10 14.39 24.08
N ALA A 17 -9.05 14.98 23.49
CA ALA A 17 -8.58 14.63 22.15
C ALA A 17 -8.19 13.14 22.04
N THR A 18 -7.42 12.62 23.01
CA THR A 18 -7.07 11.19 23.04
C THR A 18 -8.31 10.30 23.16
N SER A 19 -9.32 10.70 23.93
CA SER A 19 -10.59 9.94 24.02
C SER A 19 -11.37 9.87 22.70
N LYS A 20 -11.05 10.75 21.73
CA LYS A 20 -11.60 10.77 20.37
C LYS A 20 -10.66 10.13 19.34
N ASN A 21 -9.64 9.40 19.79
CA ASN A 21 -8.58 8.80 18.95
C ASN A 21 -7.74 9.81 18.16
N LEU A 22 -7.67 11.07 18.64
CA LEU A 22 -6.74 12.05 18.09
C LEU A 22 -5.38 11.92 18.77
N MET A 23 -4.32 12.00 17.98
CA MET A 23 -2.95 12.05 18.49
C MET A 23 -2.50 13.48 18.73
N CYS A 24 -1.72 13.68 19.78
CA CYS A 24 -1.15 14.98 20.13
C CYS A 24 0.28 15.07 19.55
N GLY A 25 0.42 15.79 18.44
CA GLY A 25 1.71 16.22 17.93
C GLY A 25 2.23 17.47 18.62
N LYS A 26 3.37 17.99 18.18
CA LYS A 26 3.92 19.25 18.68
C LYS A 26 3.01 20.41 18.27
N ASN A 27 2.18 20.88 19.20
CA ASN A 27 1.21 21.98 19.02
C ASN A 27 0.10 21.71 17.99
N VAL A 28 -0.16 20.46 17.62
CA VAL A 28 -1.18 20.09 16.63
C VAL A 28 -1.89 18.81 17.06
N LEU A 29 -3.20 18.75 16.87
CA LEU A 29 -3.97 17.52 17.02
C LEU A 29 -4.15 16.86 15.67
N ILE A 30 -3.98 15.55 15.64
CA ILE A 30 -3.83 14.78 14.40
C ILE A 30 -4.85 13.64 14.41
N ASP A 31 -5.65 13.56 13.37
CA ASP A 31 -6.51 12.43 13.07
C ASP A 31 -5.79 11.50 12.08
N MET A 32 -5.42 10.30 12.56
CA MET A 32 -4.86 9.19 11.76
C MET A 32 -5.83 7.99 11.72
N SER A 33 -7.13 8.26 11.75
CA SER A 33 -8.18 7.22 11.72
C SER A 33 -8.13 6.34 10.47
N ILE A 34 -7.69 6.87 9.32
CA ILE A 34 -7.52 6.06 8.09
C ILE A 34 -6.44 5.00 8.29
N HIS A 35 -5.25 5.40 8.75
CA HIS A 35 -4.18 4.46 9.07
C HIS A 35 -4.65 3.42 10.11
N THR A 36 -5.34 3.88 11.15
CA THR A 36 -5.91 3.01 12.18
C THR A 36 -6.92 2.01 11.62
N ALA A 37 -7.79 2.44 10.70
CA ALA A 37 -8.80 1.60 10.06
C ALA A 37 -8.15 0.51 9.20
N TYR A 38 -7.15 0.86 8.39
CA TYR A 38 -6.36 -0.12 7.62
C TYR A 38 -5.72 -1.16 8.55
N VAL A 39 -5.02 -0.73 9.60
CA VAL A 39 -4.36 -1.65 10.55
C VAL A 39 -5.37 -2.57 11.23
N LYS A 40 -6.52 -2.05 11.67
CA LYS A 40 -7.56 -2.88 12.29
C LYS A 40 -8.14 -3.91 11.33
N ALA A 41 -8.43 -3.51 10.09
CA ALA A 41 -8.95 -4.43 9.07
C ALA A 41 -7.93 -5.53 8.72
N ILE A 42 -6.65 -5.19 8.55
CA ILE A 42 -5.58 -6.18 8.29
C ILE A 42 -5.45 -7.17 9.45
N ARG A 43 -5.50 -6.69 10.71
CA ARG A 43 -5.40 -7.56 11.89
C ARG A 43 -6.61 -8.48 12.04
N ALA A 44 -7.79 -8.02 11.65
CA ALA A 44 -9.02 -8.81 11.68
C ALA A 44 -9.10 -9.86 10.56
N ALA A 45 -8.37 -9.67 9.45
CA ALA A 45 -8.40 -10.56 8.30
C ALA A 45 -8.08 -12.03 8.66
N GLN A 46 -8.88 -12.95 8.13
CA GLN A 46 -8.82 -14.40 8.37
C GLN A 46 -8.48 -15.20 7.11
N HIS A 47 -8.80 -14.72 5.91
CA HIS A 47 -8.69 -15.49 4.68
C HIS A 47 -7.83 -14.81 3.62
N PHE A 48 -8.14 -13.56 3.28
CA PHE A 48 -7.36 -12.83 2.30
C PHE A 48 -7.53 -11.31 2.39
N ILE A 49 -6.55 -10.63 1.81
CA ILE A 49 -6.59 -9.19 1.56
C ILE A 49 -6.39 -8.95 0.08
N TYR A 50 -7.26 -8.16 -0.53
CA TYR A 50 -7.04 -7.59 -1.86
C TYR A 50 -6.92 -6.08 -1.74
N MET A 51 -5.90 -5.50 -2.39
CA MET A 51 -5.64 -4.07 -2.33
C MET A 51 -5.29 -3.54 -3.71
N GLU A 52 -5.92 -2.41 -4.08
CA GLU A 52 -5.43 -1.58 -5.18
C GLU A 52 -4.99 -0.23 -4.64
N ASN A 53 -3.76 0.16 -4.94
CA ASN A 53 -3.25 1.45 -4.50
C ASN A 53 -2.25 2.06 -5.48
N GLN A 54 -2.26 3.38 -5.60
CA GLN A 54 -1.28 4.11 -6.42
C GLN A 54 0.15 4.02 -5.87
N TYR A 55 0.30 3.95 -4.54
CA TYR A 55 1.60 3.81 -3.88
C TYR A 55 1.57 2.70 -2.85
N PHE A 56 2.71 2.05 -2.65
CA PHE A 56 2.87 1.05 -1.60
C PHE A 56 4.25 1.13 -0.96
N ILE A 57 4.38 2.02 0.02
CA ILE A 57 5.62 2.36 0.70
C ILE A 57 5.35 2.54 2.19
N GLY A 58 6.09 1.84 3.04
CA GLY A 58 5.93 2.03 4.48
C GLY A 58 6.77 1.09 5.32
N SER A 59 6.58 1.24 6.62
CA SER A 59 7.28 0.50 7.66
C SER A 59 8.80 0.57 7.52
N SER A 60 9.34 1.75 7.21
CA SER A 60 10.77 1.93 6.94
C SER A 60 11.67 1.51 8.10
N TYR A 61 11.17 1.60 9.34
CA TYR A 61 11.88 1.14 10.53
C TYR A 61 12.32 -0.33 10.45
N ASN A 62 11.69 -1.15 9.61
CA ASN A 62 12.03 -2.56 9.38
C ASN A 62 12.73 -2.84 8.04
N TRP A 63 13.10 -1.82 7.26
CA TRP A 63 13.89 -2.02 6.04
C TRP A 63 15.34 -2.40 6.36
N ASN A 64 16.03 -3.05 5.41
CA ASN A 64 17.45 -3.42 5.57
C ASN A 64 18.42 -2.23 5.62
N ALA A 65 17.99 -1.06 5.15
CA ALA A 65 18.72 0.21 5.18
C ALA A 65 17.72 1.38 5.21
N HIS A 66 18.20 2.59 5.55
CA HIS A 66 17.39 3.82 5.59
C HIS A 66 16.17 3.74 6.55
N LYS A 67 16.39 3.12 7.72
CA LYS A 67 15.33 2.87 8.72
C LYS A 67 14.74 4.16 9.31
N ASP A 68 15.52 5.22 9.29
CA ASP A 68 15.28 6.54 9.89
C ASP A 68 14.61 7.55 8.94
N ILE A 69 14.28 7.16 7.71
CA ILE A 69 13.67 8.08 6.72
C ILE A 69 12.23 8.50 7.06
N GLY A 70 11.62 7.88 8.06
CA GLY A 70 10.34 8.30 8.64
C GLY A 70 9.10 7.85 7.86
N ALA A 71 9.18 6.83 7.01
CA ALA A 71 8.01 6.22 6.39
C ALA A 71 7.42 5.14 7.33
N ASN A 72 6.96 5.58 8.51
CA ASN A 72 6.64 4.73 9.65
C ASN A 72 5.21 4.17 9.67
N ASN A 73 4.39 4.42 8.64
CA ASN A 73 3.08 3.78 8.54
C ASN A 73 3.21 2.24 8.61
N LEU A 74 2.29 1.61 9.35
CA LEU A 74 2.38 0.19 9.71
C LEU A 74 1.86 -0.77 8.63
N ILE A 75 1.18 -0.27 7.60
CA ILE A 75 0.37 -1.09 6.69
C ILE A 75 1.16 -2.24 6.05
N PRO A 76 2.35 -2.02 5.44
CA PRO A 76 3.14 -3.11 4.88
C PRO A 76 3.56 -4.16 5.91
N MET A 77 4.01 -3.73 7.10
CA MET A 77 4.44 -4.66 8.14
C MET A 77 3.27 -5.48 8.70
N GLU A 78 2.11 -4.88 8.91
CA GLU A 78 0.93 -5.58 9.41
C GLU A 78 0.46 -6.67 8.44
N ILE A 79 0.52 -6.43 7.12
CA ILE A 79 0.22 -7.47 6.12
C ILE A 79 1.25 -8.61 6.20
N ALA A 80 2.54 -8.28 6.28
CA ALA A 80 3.59 -9.30 6.35
C ALA A 80 3.51 -10.14 7.64
N LEU A 81 3.19 -9.50 8.78
CA LEU A 81 2.98 -10.19 10.06
C LEU A 81 1.72 -11.05 10.03
N LYS A 82 0.61 -10.55 9.48
CA LYS A 82 -0.62 -11.34 9.32
C LYS A 82 -0.36 -12.63 8.52
N ILE A 83 0.38 -12.53 7.42
CA ILE A 83 0.80 -13.71 6.65
C ILE A 83 1.69 -14.64 7.47
N ALA A 84 2.71 -14.10 8.14
CA ALA A 84 3.63 -14.88 8.96
C ALA A 84 2.92 -15.62 10.11
N GLU A 85 1.93 -14.98 10.75
CA GLU A 85 1.08 -15.58 11.78
C GLU A 85 0.28 -16.77 11.22
N ASN A 86 -0.36 -16.61 10.06
CA ASN A 86 -1.11 -17.68 9.40
C ASN A 86 -0.21 -18.84 8.97
N ILE A 87 0.99 -18.57 8.46
CA ILE A 87 1.99 -19.61 8.16
C ILE A 87 2.31 -20.44 9.41
N LYS A 88 2.58 -19.76 10.53
CA LYS A 88 2.91 -20.42 11.80
C LYS A 88 1.72 -21.20 12.38
N ALA A 89 0.50 -20.73 12.15
CA ALA A 89 -0.73 -21.44 12.51
C ALA A 89 -1.09 -22.57 11.54
N ASN A 90 -0.36 -22.72 10.42
CA ASN A 90 -0.71 -23.62 9.31
C ASN A 90 -2.13 -23.35 8.77
N GLU A 91 -2.51 -22.07 8.74
CA GLU A 91 -3.76 -21.56 8.20
C GLU A 91 -3.54 -20.95 6.81
N ARG A 92 -4.54 -21.07 5.94
CA ARG A 92 -4.46 -20.53 4.59
C ARG A 92 -4.77 -19.04 4.61
N PHE A 93 -3.83 -18.24 4.12
CA PHE A 93 -4.01 -16.79 3.96
C PHE A 93 -3.29 -16.28 2.72
N ALA A 94 -3.85 -15.29 2.03
CA ALA A 94 -3.20 -14.65 0.89
C ALA A 94 -3.43 -13.14 0.84
N ALA A 95 -2.44 -12.39 0.34
CA ALA A 95 -2.55 -10.97 0.06
C ALA A 95 -2.22 -10.69 -1.42
N TYR A 96 -3.09 -9.94 -2.08
CA TYR A 96 -2.97 -9.55 -3.48
C TYR A 96 -2.95 -8.02 -3.57
N ILE A 97 -1.86 -7.46 -4.09
CA ILE A 97 -1.65 -6.01 -4.13
C ILE A 97 -1.43 -5.57 -5.58
N VAL A 98 -2.32 -4.73 -6.10
CA VAL A 98 -2.27 -4.19 -7.46
C VAL A 98 -1.79 -2.74 -7.39
N LEU A 99 -0.68 -2.46 -8.09
CA LEU A 99 -0.02 -1.16 -8.14
C LEU A 99 0.09 -0.69 -9.60
N PRO A 100 0.30 0.61 -9.85
CA PRO A 100 0.69 1.03 -11.19
C PRO A 100 2.08 0.47 -11.52
N MET A 101 2.34 0.21 -12.81
CA MET A 101 3.65 -0.32 -13.24
C MET A 101 4.81 0.61 -12.84
N TRP A 102 4.54 1.92 -12.86
CA TRP A 102 5.33 2.96 -12.22
C TRP A 102 4.38 4.11 -11.83
N PRO A 103 4.71 4.92 -10.81
CA PRO A 103 3.90 6.09 -10.47
C PRO A 103 3.92 7.12 -11.60
N GLU A 104 2.85 7.90 -11.73
CA GLU A 104 2.71 8.93 -12.76
C GLU A 104 3.95 9.83 -12.86
N GLY A 105 4.41 10.02 -14.10
CA GLY A 105 5.63 10.76 -14.42
C GLY A 105 6.51 10.01 -15.43
N VAL A 106 7.68 10.59 -15.71
CA VAL A 106 8.69 9.96 -16.56
C VAL A 106 9.31 8.79 -15.80
N PRO A 107 9.27 7.53 -16.31
CA PRO A 107 9.77 6.37 -15.57
C PRO A 107 11.25 6.47 -15.20
N THR A 108 12.06 7.10 -16.06
CA THR A 108 13.49 7.35 -15.84
C THR A 108 13.78 8.61 -15.01
N GLY A 109 12.75 9.37 -14.65
CA GLY A 109 12.88 10.58 -13.82
C GLY A 109 13.27 10.25 -12.38
N ALA A 110 14.06 11.13 -11.77
CA ALA A 110 14.60 10.92 -10.43
C ALA A 110 13.52 10.69 -9.35
N ALA A 111 12.39 11.40 -9.43
CA ALA A 111 11.28 11.25 -8.50
C ALA A 111 10.63 9.86 -8.61
N THR A 112 10.30 9.43 -9.82
CA THR A 112 9.75 8.10 -10.12
C THR A 112 10.67 6.98 -9.65
N GLN A 113 11.96 7.08 -10.00
CA GLN A 113 12.97 6.11 -9.57
C GLN A 113 13.11 6.03 -8.06
N ARG A 114 13.01 7.17 -7.36
CA ARG A 114 13.07 7.20 -5.90
C ARG A 114 11.86 6.51 -5.26
N ILE A 115 10.67 6.72 -5.80
CA ILE A 115 9.44 6.07 -5.33
C ILE A 115 9.54 4.55 -5.55
N LEU A 116 9.96 4.12 -6.74
CA LEU A 116 10.15 2.69 -7.06
C LEU A 116 11.22 2.05 -6.15
N TYR A 117 12.28 2.78 -5.81
CA TYR A 117 13.30 2.32 -4.87
C TYR A 117 12.70 2.04 -3.48
N TRP A 118 11.90 2.96 -2.93
CA TRP A 118 11.25 2.77 -1.62
C TRP A 118 10.18 1.69 -1.63
N GLN A 119 9.44 1.56 -2.74
CA GLN A 119 8.51 0.45 -2.94
C GLN A 119 9.26 -0.89 -2.94
N ASN A 120 10.39 -0.97 -3.63
CA ASN A 120 11.23 -2.17 -3.62
C ASN A 120 11.75 -2.52 -2.21
N LYS A 121 12.19 -1.53 -1.41
CA LYS A 121 12.60 -1.75 -0.02
C LYS A 121 11.46 -2.26 0.86
N THR A 122 10.25 -1.74 0.65
CA THR A 122 9.04 -2.22 1.32
C THR A 122 8.74 -3.68 0.95
N MET A 123 8.75 -4.01 -0.34
CA MET A 123 8.54 -5.39 -0.82
C MET A 123 9.61 -6.37 -0.28
N GLN A 124 10.88 -5.96 -0.29
CA GLN A 124 11.99 -6.77 0.25
C GLN A 124 11.77 -7.10 1.73
N MET A 125 11.37 -6.12 2.53
CA MET A 125 11.08 -6.30 3.96
C MET A 125 9.93 -7.29 4.17
N MET A 126 8.84 -7.16 3.39
CA MET A 126 7.68 -8.05 3.52
C MET A 126 8.04 -9.48 3.13
N TYR A 127 8.65 -9.68 1.96
CA TYR A 127 9.06 -11.01 1.50
C TYR A 127 10.07 -11.65 2.45
N GLY A 128 11.01 -10.88 3.02
CA GLY A 128 11.95 -11.39 4.02
C GLY A 128 11.24 -11.86 5.30
N THR A 129 10.24 -11.11 5.77
CA THR A 129 9.43 -11.49 6.94
C THR A 129 8.68 -12.80 6.70
N ILE A 130 8.05 -12.93 5.53
CA ILE A 130 7.29 -14.13 5.15
C ILE A 130 8.22 -15.33 4.99
N TYR A 131 9.37 -15.14 4.31
CA TYR A 131 10.36 -16.21 4.13
C TYR A 131 10.90 -16.72 5.48
N ASN A 132 11.18 -15.83 6.43
CA ASN A 132 11.62 -16.23 7.76
C ASN A 132 10.55 -17.08 8.47
N ALA A 133 9.27 -16.73 8.35
CA ALA A 133 8.18 -17.53 8.90
C ALA A 133 8.12 -18.93 8.28
N LEU A 134 8.32 -19.04 6.96
CA LEU A 134 8.41 -20.34 6.29
C LEU A 134 9.56 -21.19 6.82
N VAL A 135 10.75 -20.61 7.00
CA VAL A 135 11.92 -21.30 7.56
C VAL A 135 11.66 -21.75 9.00
N GLU A 136 11.11 -20.86 9.85
CA GLU A 136 10.78 -21.16 11.24
C GLU A 136 9.73 -22.28 11.37
N SER A 137 8.83 -22.40 10.40
CA SER A 137 7.82 -23.45 10.33
C SER A 137 8.26 -24.71 9.56
N GLY A 138 9.48 -24.75 9.01
CA GLY A 138 9.99 -25.89 8.22
C GLY A 138 9.28 -26.08 6.87
N LEU A 139 8.75 -25.00 6.30
CA LEU A 139 7.91 -24.99 5.09
C LEU A 139 8.63 -24.42 3.85
N GLN A 140 9.88 -23.97 3.98
CA GLN A 140 10.63 -23.29 2.92
C GLN A 140 10.87 -24.13 1.64
N ASP A 141 10.89 -25.46 1.77
CA ASP A 141 11.08 -26.37 0.62
C ASP A 141 9.75 -26.74 -0.06
N LYS A 142 8.61 -26.37 0.54
CA LYS A 142 7.26 -26.68 0.06
C LYS A 142 6.54 -25.46 -0.51
N PHE A 143 6.76 -24.30 0.08
CA PHE A 143 6.10 -23.05 -0.30
C PHE A 143 7.12 -21.92 -0.48
N SER A 144 6.74 -20.97 -1.32
CA SER A 144 7.43 -19.73 -1.56
C SER A 144 6.66 -18.56 -0.93
N PRO A 145 7.32 -17.42 -0.62
CA PRO A 145 6.60 -16.23 -0.17
C PRO A 145 5.50 -15.76 -1.14
N GLN A 146 5.67 -16.00 -2.44
CA GLN A 146 4.70 -15.65 -3.49
C GLN A 146 3.43 -16.50 -3.45
N ASP A 147 3.43 -17.64 -2.76
CA ASP A 147 2.18 -18.39 -2.51
C ASP A 147 1.26 -17.63 -1.53
N TYR A 148 1.79 -16.65 -0.79
CA TYR A 148 1.07 -15.88 0.22
C TYR A 148 0.96 -14.38 -0.11
N LEU A 149 1.97 -13.77 -0.75
CA LEU A 149 1.97 -12.34 -1.07
C LEU A 149 2.29 -12.12 -2.55
N ASN A 150 1.36 -11.49 -3.26
CA ASN A 150 1.52 -11.22 -4.69
C ASN A 150 1.37 -9.74 -5.00
N PHE A 151 2.27 -9.23 -5.85
CA PHE A 151 2.20 -7.88 -6.40
C PHE A 151 1.95 -7.93 -7.90
N PHE A 152 0.98 -7.16 -8.36
CA PHE A 152 0.61 -7.05 -9.77
C PHE A 152 0.62 -5.60 -10.24
N CYS A 153 0.61 -5.43 -11.55
CA CYS A 153 0.27 -4.17 -12.19
C CYS A 153 -0.66 -4.41 -13.39
N LEU A 154 -1.37 -3.37 -13.82
CA LEU A 154 -2.31 -3.46 -14.93
C LEU A 154 -1.67 -2.94 -16.22
N GLY A 155 -1.96 -3.61 -17.33
CA GLY A 155 -1.53 -3.19 -18.66
C GLY A 155 -2.54 -3.62 -19.71
N ASN A 156 -2.67 -2.82 -20.75
CA ASN A 156 -3.47 -3.16 -21.91
C ASN A 156 -2.59 -3.29 -23.16
N ARG A 157 -3.04 -4.10 -24.12
CA ARG A 157 -2.45 -4.21 -25.45
C ARG A 157 -3.55 -4.43 -26.49
N GLU A 158 -3.56 -3.59 -27.51
CA GLU A 158 -4.58 -3.64 -28.57
C GLU A 158 -3.97 -4.05 -29.91
N MET A 159 -4.70 -4.84 -30.68
CA MET A 159 -4.33 -5.14 -32.07
C MET A 159 -4.54 -3.90 -32.93
N ALA A 160 -3.67 -3.68 -33.92
CA ALA A 160 -3.84 -2.60 -34.89
C ALA A 160 -4.65 -3.09 -36.10
N ASN A 161 -5.53 -2.24 -36.65
CA ASN A 161 -6.13 -2.47 -37.97
C ASN A 161 -5.20 -1.98 -39.10
N GLU A 162 -4.32 -1.00 -38.85
CA GLU A 162 -3.29 -0.53 -39.78
C GLU A 162 -2.03 -0.09 -39.03
N ALA A 163 -0.85 -0.32 -39.64
CA ALA A 163 0.43 0.10 -39.09
C ALA A 163 0.70 1.56 -39.43
N SER A 164 0.86 2.43 -38.42
CA SER A 164 1.46 3.75 -38.63
C SER A 164 2.98 3.62 -38.46
N PRO A 165 3.78 3.76 -39.52
CA PRO A 165 5.23 3.66 -39.42
C PRO A 165 5.79 4.98 -38.88
N SER A 166 6.17 5.02 -37.60
CA SER A 166 7.01 6.09 -37.06
C SER A 166 8.44 5.57 -36.86
N ASN A 167 9.42 6.21 -37.49
CA ASN A 167 10.86 5.90 -37.36
C ASN A 167 11.53 6.55 -36.13
N ASP A 168 10.74 7.15 -35.24
CA ASP A 168 11.26 7.81 -34.03
C ASP A 168 11.69 6.77 -32.98
N ASN A 169 12.91 6.91 -32.45
CA ASN A 169 13.43 6.09 -31.36
C ASN A 169 13.05 6.64 -29.97
N THR A 170 11.81 7.12 -29.81
CA THR A 170 11.31 7.63 -28.52
C THR A 170 10.55 6.54 -27.75
N PRO A 171 10.47 6.61 -26.41
CA PRO A 171 9.61 5.73 -25.62
C PRO A 171 8.15 5.77 -26.08
N GLN A 172 7.65 6.96 -26.47
CA GLN A 172 6.29 7.17 -26.98
C GLN A 172 6.07 6.43 -28.30
N ALA A 173 7.01 6.53 -29.24
CA ALA A 173 6.96 5.79 -30.50
C ALA A 173 7.02 4.27 -30.26
N SER A 174 7.84 3.81 -29.30
CA SER A 174 7.90 2.40 -28.91
C SER A 174 6.59 1.89 -28.30
N CYS A 175 5.90 2.70 -27.48
CA CYS A 175 4.58 2.36 -26.94
C CYS A 175 3.51 2.30 -28.05
N ARG A 176 3.51 3.27 -28.97
CA ARG A 176 2.61 3.27 -30.14
C ARG A 176 2.84 2.06 -31.04
N LYS A 177 4.11 1.72 -31.31
CA LYS A 177 4.50 0.57 -32.14
C LYS A 177 4.12 -0.76 -31.48
N SER A 178 4.36 -0.90 -30.19
CA SER A 178 4.03 -2.12 -29.45
C SER A 178 2.56 -2.24 -29.06
N ARG A 179 1.79 -1.14 -29.24
CA ARG A 179 0.36 -1.01 -28.93
C ARG A 179 0.00 -1.41 -27.50
N ARG A 180 0.93 -1.20 -26.57
CA ARG A 180 0.76 -1.53 -25.16
C ARG A 180 1.14 -0.38 -24.27
N PHE A 181 0.42 -0.24 -23.17
CA PHE A 181 0.74 0.69 -22.11
C PHE A 181 0.12 0.21 -20.80
N MET A 182 0.57 0.76 -19.68
CA MET A 182 -0.06 0.47 -18.39
C MET A 182 -1.51 0.99 -18.38
N ILE A 183 -2.40 0.26 -17.71
CA ILE A 183 -3.62 0.86 -17.18
C ILE A 183 -3.21 1.43 -15.82
N TYR A 184 -3.34 2.74 -15.66
CA TYR A 184 -2.83 3.39 -14.47
C TYR A 184 -3.74 3.15 -13.27
N VAL A 185 -3.21 2.47 -12.25
CA VAL A 185 -3.92 2.21 -11.00
C VAL A 185 -3.85 3.46 -10.14
N HIS A 186 -4.93 4.26 -10.17
CA HIS A 186 -5.10 5.41 -9.29
C HIS A 186 -6.03 5.09 -8.09
N SER A 187 -6.47 3.85 -7.97
CA SER A 187 -7.26 3.34 -6.85
C SER A 187 -6.59 3.62 -5.50
N LYS A 188 -7.40 3.73 -4.45
CA LYS A 188 -6.96 3.64 -3.04
C LYS A 188 -8.02 2.87 -2.25
N GLY A 189 -7.92 1.56 -2.29
CA GLY A 189 -8.90 0.70 -1.63
C GLY A 189 -8.35 -0.64 -1.21
N MET A 190 -9.07 -1.28 -0.29
CA MET A 190 -8.74 -2.60 0.25
C MET A 190 -10.04 -3.35 0.52
N VAL A 191 -10.10 -4.61 0.09
CA VAL A 191 -11.13 -5.58 0.42
C VAL A 191 -10.52 -6.62 1.36
N VAL A 192 -11.23 -6.96 2.41
CA VAL A 192 -10.84 -7.97 3.40
C VAL A 192 -11.94 -9.01 3.48
N ASP A 193 -11.56 -10.27 3.25
CA ASP A 193 -12.42 -11.47 3.40
C ASP A 193 -13.78 -11.39 2.68
N ASP A 194 -13.89 -10.61 1.60
CA ASP A 194 -15.15 -10.29 0.90
C ASP A 194 -16.28 -9.70 1.78
N GLU A 195 -15.99 -9.33 3.03
CA GLU A 195 -16.97 -8.81 3.99
C GLU A 195 -16.77 -7.33 4.30
N TYR A 196 -15.54 -6.82 4.20
CA TYR A 196 -15.20 -5.46 4.58
C TYR A 196 -14.42 -4.75 3.48
N VAL A 197 -14.76 -3.47 3.23
CA VAL A 197 -14.08 -2.64 2.25
C VAL A 197 -13.67 -1.30 2.85
N VAL A 198 -12.47 -0.84 2.50
CA VAL A 198 -12.02 0.55 2.66
C VAL A 198 -11.85 1.18 1.29
N ILE A 199 -12.44 2.35 1.07
CA ILE A 199 -12.31 3.13 -0.17
C ILE A 199 -12.08 4.59 0.19
N GLY A 200 -11.12 5.25 -0.46
CA GLY A 200 -10.88 6.66 -0.19
C GLY A 200 -9.87 7.32 -1.12
N SER A 201 -9.24 8.38 -0.62
CA SER A 201 -8.18 9.13 -1.31
C SER A 201 -6.77 8.74 -0.87
N ALA A 202 -6.64 8.09 0.30
CA ALA A 202 -5.37 7.86 0.97
C ALA A 202 -4.51 6.76 0.33
N ASN A 203 -3.33 7.12 -0.16
CA ASN A 203 -2.36 6.17 -0.68
C ASN A 203 -1.65 5.39 0.44
N ILE A 204 -1.10 4.20 0.16
CA ILE A 204 -0.22 3.51 1.13
C ILE A 204 1.17 4.13 1.08
N ASN A 205 1.31 5.30 1.70
CA ASN A 205 2.57 5.99 1.92
C ASN A 205 2.48 6.88 3.17
N GLN A 206 3.61 7.43 3.62
CA GLN A 206 3.60 8.32 4.78
C GLN A 206 2.82 9.62 4.55
N ARG A 207 2.78 10.11 3.30
CA ARG A 207 2.07 11.34 2.91
C ARG A 207 0.57 11.27 3.23
N SER A 208 -0.07 10.14 2.91
CA SER A 208 -1.51 9.97 3.16
C SER A 208 -1.82 9.39 4.54
N MET A 209 -0.91 8.63 5.14
CA MET A 209 -1.17 7.92 6.39
C MET A 209 -0.84 8.70 7.67
N GLU A 210 -0.01 9.74 7.62
CA GLU A 210 0.49 10.46 8.81
C GLU A 210 -0.48 11.50 9.39
N GLY A 211 -1.50 11.95 8.66
CA GLY A 211 -2.47 12.93 9.19
C GLY A 211 -2.00 14.39 9.19
N THR A 212 -0.70 14.67 9.30
CA THR A 212 -0.11 16.03 9.26
C THR A 212 0.47 16.43 7.90
N ARG A 213 0.32 15.59 6.88
CA ARG A 213 0.83 15.84 5.51
C ARG A 213 -0.32 16.19 4.58
N ASP A 214 -0.76 15.23 3.76
CA ASP A 214 -1.91 15.46 2.90
C ASP A 214 -3.19 15.18 3.70
N THR A 215 -4.22 16.00 3.46
CA THR A 215 -5.55 15.75 4.03
C THR A 215 -6.25 14.70 3.19
N GLU A 216 -6.70 13.62 3.82
CA GLU A 216 -7.29 12.46 3.16
C GLU A 216 -8.60 12.05 3.83
N ILE A 217 -9.50 11.47 3.04
CA ILE A 217 -10.75 10.89 3.50
C ILE A 217 -10.90 9.46 2.99
N ALA A 218 -11.47 8.59 3.81
CA ALA A 218 -11.83 7.23 3.43
C ALA A 218 -13.09 6.81 4.19
N MET A 219 -13.85 5.91 3.58
CA MET A 219 -14.94 5.19 4.23
C MET A 219 -14.52 3.74 4.46
N GLY A 220 -15.06 3.12 5.52
CA GLY A 220 -14.99 1.68 5.76
C GLY A 220 -16.41 1.12 5.93
N ALA A 221 -16.75 0.02 5.27
CA ALA A 221 -18.10 -0.55 5.31
C ALA A 221 -18.09 -2.08 5.20
N TYR A 222 -19.16 -2.69 5.71
CA TYR A 222 -19.51 -4.10 5.59
C TYR A 222 -21.03 -4.24 5.55
N GLN A 223 -21.53 -5.39 5.10
CA GLN A 223 -22.95 -5.74 5.17
C GLN A 223 -23.16 -6.72 6.33
N PRO A 224 -23.99 -6.40 7.34
CA PRO A 224 -24.15 -7.22 8.55
C PRO A 224 -25.10 -8.43 8.38
N GLN A 225 -25.49 -8.78 7.15
CA GLN A 225 -26.57 -9.73 6.84
C GLN A 225 -26.04 -10.99 6.17
#